data_AF-A0A848SDE1-F1
#
_entry.id   AF-A0A848SDE1-F1
#
_cell.length_a   1.000
_cell.length_b   1.000
_cell.length_c   1.000
_cell.angle_alpha   90.00
_cell.angle_beta   90.00
_cell.angle_gamma   90.00
#
_symmetry.space_group_name_H-M   'P 1'
#
loop_
_entity.id
_entity.type
_entity.pdbx_description
1 polymer ?
#
loop_
_entity_poly.entity_id
_entity_poly.type
_entity_poly.pdbx_seq_one_letter_code
_entity_poly.pdbx_strand_id
1 'polypeptide(L)'
;MGNEIVYDNVKFWLDHHVIHCRIKNNINEEFSKIEFEDLFIKIISTLTYGNYKPVLIDLTDLSYLNALSVFKTISRSIRIKSTVLSKTFLVQSIDLKLLLSLYNFGNDSVVPNKISTNYNVALKYSNETYEQFNASY
;
A
#
# COMPACT_ATOMS: atom_id res chain seq x y z
N MET A 1 -12.80 5.21 18.73
CA MET A 1 -11.49 5.80 19.09
C MET A 1 -10.62 5.73 17.85
N GLY A 2 -9.98 6.84 17.48
CA GLY A 2 -9.47 7.07 16.12
C GLY A 2 -8.32 6.14 15.75
N ASN A 3 -8.61 5.11 14.96
CA ASN A 3 -7.60 4.24 14.35
C ASN A 3 -6.93 4.92 13.14
N GLU A 4 -6.82 6.23 13.16
CA GLU A 4 -6.32 7.03 12.04
C GLU A 4 -5.04 7.74 12.46
N ILE A 5 -3.98 7.55 11.67
CA ILE A 5 -2.70 8.21 11.84
C ILE A 5 -2.47 9.04 10.57
N VAL A 6 -2.39 10.36 10.74
CA VAL A 6 -2.06 11.29 9.67
C VAL A 6 -0.66 11.81 9.91
N TYR A 7 0.20 11.69 8.91
CA TYR A 7 1.54 12.25 8.91
C TYR A 7 1.79 12.93 7.57
N ASP A 8 1.99 14.25 7.62
CA ASP A 8 2.10 15.10 6.43
C ASP A 8 0.94 14.83 5.44
N ASN A 9 1.26 14.44 4.20
CA ASN A 9 0.27 14.17 3.17
C ASN A 9 -0.19 12.70 3.13
N VAL A 10 0.19 11.88 4.11
CA VAL A 10 -0.17 10.47 4.17
C VAL A 10 -1.08 10.18 5.34
N LYS A 11 -2.21 9.53 5.07
CA LYS A 11 -3.20 9.11 6.05
C LYS A 11 -3.26 7.59 6.08
N PHE A 12 -3.17 7.01 7.27
CA PHE A 12 -3.36 5.58 7.48
C PHE A 12 -4.52 5.34 8.42
N TRP A 13 -5.29 4.29 8.19
CA TRP A 13 -6.24 3.80 9.17
C TRP A 13 -6.47 2.31 9.05
N LEU A 14 -6.85 1.68 10.15
CA LEU A 14 -7.28 0.27 10.13
C LEU A 14 -8.81 0.22 10.01
N ASP A 15 -9.29 -0.44 8.97
CA ASP A 15 -10.69 -0.79 8.81
C ASP A 15 -10.80 -2.32 8.76
N HIS A 16 -11.48 -2.89 9.75
CA HIS A 16 -11.53 -4.33 10.00
C HIS A 16 -10.12 -4.98 10.02
N HIS A 17 -9.76 -5.68 8.94
CA HIS A 17 -8.50 -6.39 8.80
C HIS A 17 -7.57 -5.76 7.76
N VAL A 18 -7.97 -4.66 7.11
CA VAL A 18 -7.22 -4.00 6.05
C VAL A 18 -6.67 -2.67 6.53
N ILE A 19 -5.37 -2.49 6.38
CA ILE A 19 -4.75 -1.18 6.58
C ILE A 19 -5.01 -0.36 5.33
N HIS A 20 -5.70 0.75 5.47
CA HIS A 20 -5.82 1.73 4.43
C HIS A 20 -4.69 2.74 4.56
N CYS A 21 -4.09 3.09 3.43
CA CYS A 21 -3.10 4.13 3.28
C CYS A 21 -3.56 5.03 2.14
N ARG A 22 -3.74 6.32 2.38
CA ARG A 22 -4.09 7.31 1.36
C ARG A 22 -3.01 8.37 1.32
N ILE A 23 -2.44 8.57 0.14
CA ILE A 23 -1.40 9.56 -0.09
C ILE A 23 -2.04 10.69 -0.89
N LYS A 24 -2.11 11.88 -0.29
CA LYS A 24 -2.64 13.10 -0.91
C LYS A 24 -1.50 13.92 -1.51
N ASN A 25 -1.81 14.78 -2.47
CA ASN A 25 -0.92 15.82 -3.01
C ASN A 25 0.43 15.33 -3.56
N ASN A 26 1.24 16.26 -4.06
CA ASN A 26 2.63 15.97 -4.40
C ASN A 26 3.43 15.75 -3.11
N ILE A 27 3.92 14.53 -2.90
CA ILE A 27 4.95 14.29 -1.88
C ILE A 27 6.13 15.19 -2.25
N ASN A 28 6.50 16.10 -1.37
CA ASN A 28 7.67 16.95 -1.57
C ASN A 28 8.88 16.05 -1.83
N GLU A 29 9.67 16.37 -2.86
CA GLU A 29 10.88 15.61 -3.23
C GLU A 29 11.91 15.52 -2.09
N GLU A 30 11.77 16.37 -1.06
CA GLU A 30 12.57 16.35 0.17
C GLU A 30 12.29 15.15 1.08
N PHE A 31 11.18 14.42 0.91
CA PHE A 31 10.93 13.22 1.70
C PHE A 31 11.81 12.08 1.18
N SER A 32 12.90 11.79 1.88
CA SER A 32 13.81 10.74 1.43
C SER A 32 13.09 9.39 1.42
N LYS A 33 13.46 8.54 0.45
CA LYS A 33 12.91 7.19 0.33
C LYS A 33 13.01 6.39 1.64
N ILE A 34 14.10 6.60 2.38
CA ILE A 34 14.38 5.91 3.64
C ILE A 34 13.41 6.38 4.74
N GLU A 35 13.21 7.69 4.89
CA GLU A 35 12.26 8.24 5.86
C GLU A 35 10.84 7.80 5.57
N PHE A 36 10.45 7.71 4.28
CA PHE A 36 9.13 7.18 3.90
C PHE A 36 8.97 5.72 4.32
N GLU A 37 9.96 4.87 4.05
CA GLU A 37 9.90 3.46 4.44
C GLU A 37 9.84 3.27 5.96
N ASP A 38 10.67 4.00 6.72
CA ASP A 38 10.67 3.96 8.19
C ASP A 38 9.33 4.39 8.79
N LEU A 39 8.78 5.49 8.28
CA LEU A 39 7.47 5.98 8.67
C LEU A 39 6.38 4.95 8.38
N PHE A 40 6.38 4.39 7.17
CA PHE A 40 5.39 3.41 6.71
C PHE A 40 5.40 2.17 7.63
N ILE A 41 6.59 1.64 7.92
CA ILE A 41 6.76 0.46 8.80
C ILE A 41 6.33 0.77 10.24
N LYS A 42 6.73 1.92 10.78
CA LYS A 42 6.37 2.33 12.13
C LYS A 42 4.86 2.46 12.27
N ILE A 43 4.18 3.09 11.31
CA ILE A 43 2.74 3.27 11.34
C ILE A 43 2.02 1.92 11.24
N ILE A 44 2.42 1.05 10.31
CA ILE A 44 1.83 -0.28 10.17
C ILE A 44 1.99 -1.08 11.45
N SER A 45 3.20 -1.12 12.02
CA SER A 45 3.47 -1.87 13.25
C SER A 45 2.62 -1.37 14.41
N THR A 46 2.36 -0.06 14.46
CA THR A 46 1.50 0.58 15.46
C THR A 46 0.03 0.20 15.27
N LEU A 47 -0.46 0.19 14.02
CA LEU A 47 -1.86 -0.13 13.71
C LEU A 47 -2.18 -1.62 13.85
N THR A 48 -1.21 -2.51 13.67
CA THR A 48 -1.45 -3.95 13.68
C THR A 48 -1.08 -4.67 14.96
N TYR A 49 -0.40 -3.98 15.89
CA TYR A 49 0.15 -4.59 17.11
C TYR A 49 0.97 -5.85 16.81
N GLY A 50 1.78 -5.81 15.75
CA GLY A 50 2.64 -6.92 15.32
C GLY A 50 1.96 -8.00 14.48
N ASN A 51 0.64 -7.92 14.23
CA ASN A 51 -0.03 -8.86 13.34
C ASN A 51 0.18 -8.48 11.87
N TYR A 52 0.34 -9.49 11.02
CA TYR A 52 0.38 -9.26 9.58
C TYR A 52 -1.02 -8.94 9.05
N LYS A 53 -1.14 -7.83 8.32
CA LYS A 53 -2.39 -7.42 7.65
C LYS A 53 -2.11 -7.01 6.20
N PRO A 54 -3.08 -7.15 5.28
CA PRO A 54 -3.01 -6.55 3.95
C PRO A 54 -3.05 -5.02 4.03
N VAL A 55 -2.44 -4.35 3.06
CA VAL A 55 -2.48 -2.89 2.93
C VAL A 55 -3.10 -2.49 1.60
N LEU A 56 -4.11 -1.63 1.65
CA LEU A 56 -4.68 -0.95 0.50
C LEU A 56 -4.13 0.48 0.43
N ILE A 57 -3.32 0.73 -0.60
CA ILE A 57 -2.62 1.99 -0.85
C ILE A 57 -3.35 2.74 -1.96
N ASP A 58 -3.97 3.85 -1.60
CA ASP A 58 -4.71 4.73 -2.47
C ASP A 58 -3.81 5.84 -3.03
N LEU A 59 -3.61 5.79 -4.34
CA LEU A 59 -2.80 6.73 -5.13
C LEU A 59 -3.66 7.62 -6.03
N THR A 60 -5.00 7.58 -5.93
CA THR A 60 -5.88 8.28 -6.90
C THR A 60 -5.74 9.79 -6.87
N ASP A 61 -5.27 10.35 -5.75
CA ASP A 61 -5.08 11.78 -5.55
C ASP A 61 -3.69 12.26 -6.03
N LEU A 62 -2.86 11.36 -6.57
CA LEU A 62 -1.50 11.67 -7.03
C LEU A 62 -1.43 11.95 -8.52
N SER A 63 -0.48 12.80 -8.91
CA SER A 63 -0.07 12.92 -10.31
C SER A 63 0.50 11.59 -10.82
N TYR A 64 0.47 11.38 -12.13
CA TYR A 64 0.92 10.14 -12.76
C TYR A 64 2.37 9.78 -12.38
N LEU A 65 3.28 10.76 -12.41
CA LEU A 65 4.70 10.57 -12.07
C LEU A 65 4.90 10.27 -10.58
N ASN A 66 4.13 10.92 -9.71
CA ASN A 66 4.23 10.69 -8.26
C ASN A 66 3.67 9.32 -7.88
N ALA A 67 2.53 8.92 -8.45
CA ALA A 67 2.00 7.57 -8.26
C ALA A 67 3.00 6.50 -8.70
N LEU A 68 3.67 6.70 -9.84
CA LEU A 68 4.73 5.80 -10.32
C LEU A 68 5.93 5.75 -9.37
N SER A 69 6.38 6.89 -8.87
CA SER A 69 7.50 6.99 -7.93
C SER A 69 7.19 6.25 -6.62
N VAL A 70 6.04 6.56 -6.02
CA VAL A 70 5.54 5.92 -4.80
C VAL A 70 5.39 4.41 -5.00
N PHE A 71 4.77 3.98 -6.09
CA PHE A 71 4.62 2.57 -6.41
C PHE A 71 5.99 1.88 -6.46
N LYS A 72 6.97 2.44 -7.16
CA LYS A 72 8.32 1.87 -7.26
C LYS A 72 9.01 1.80 -5.90
N THR A 73 8.84 2.80 -5.05
CA THR A 73 9.39 2.81 -3.69
C THR A 73 8.79 1.68 -2.84
N ILE A 74 7.46 1.63 -2.75
CA ILE A 74 6.77 0.67 -1.88
C ILE A 74 6.89 -0.76 -2.40
N SER A 75 6.71 -0.98 -3.71
CA SER A 75 6.75 -2.31 -4.31
C SER A 75 8.13 -2.98 -4.24
N ARG A 76 9.22 -2.19 -4.15
CA ARG A 76 10.59 -2.70 -4.08
C ARG A 76 11.18 -2.73 -2.68
N SER A 77 10.56 -2.09 -1.68
CA SER A 77 11.05 -2.14 -0.31
C SER A 77 10.93 -3.54 0.28
N ILE A 78 12.07 -4.17 0.57
CA ILE A 78 12.14 -5.47 1.25
C ILE A 78 11.55 -5.36 2.65
N ARG A 79 11.79 -4.24 3.34
CA ARG A 79 11.32 -4.01 4.71
C ARG A 79 9.80 -3.88 4.78
N ILE A 80 9.19 -3.16 3.83
CA ILE A 80 7.71 -3.11 3.74
C ILE A 80 7.15 -4.47 3.34
N LYS A 81 7.82 -5.21 2.44
CA LYS A 81 7.42 -6.59 2.11
C LYS A 81 7.37 -7.48 3.36
N SER A 82 8.34 -7.38 4.25
CA SER A 82 8.40 -8.23 5.45
C SER A 82 7.44 -7.85 6.59
N THR A 83 6.60 -6.82 6.43
CA THR A 83 5.70 -6.33 7.49
C THR A 83 4.22 -6.42 7.14
N VAL A 84 3.87 -6.86 5.92
CA VAL A 84 2.49 -6.88 5.41
C VAL A 84 2.17 -8.18 4.67
N LEU A 85 0.91 -8.62 4.69
CA LEU A 85 0.48 -9.83 3.97
C LEU A 85 0.42 -9.62 2.45
N SER A 86 -0.06 -8.45 2.04
CA SER A 86 -0.19 -8.07 0.63
C SER A 86 -0.22 -6.56 0.50
N LYS A 87 0.04 -6.10 -0.72
CA LYS A 87 -0.07 -4.69 -1.09
C LYS A 87 -1.05 -4.58 -2.25
N THR A 88 -2.08 -3.78 -2.06
CA THR A 88 -3.06 -3.48 -3.10
C THR A 88 -3.00 -2.00 -3.42
N PHE A 89 -2.72 -1.64 -4.66
CA PHE A 89 -2.63 -0.26 -5.12
C PHE A 89 -3.92 0.13 -5.86
N LEU A 90 -4.57 1.20 -5.42
CA LEU A 90 -5.68 1.84 -6.12
C LEU A 90 -5.14 3.05 -6.90
N VAL A 91 -5.45 3.10 -8.20
CA VAL A 91 -4.95 4.15 -9.12
C VAL A 91 -6.08 4.77 -9.93
N GLN A 92 -5.92 6.02 -10.39
CA GLN A 92 -7.01 6.74 -11.07
C GLN A 92 -7.31 6.29 -12.49
N SER A 93 -6.40 5.59 -13.19
CA SER A 93 -6.57 5.26 -14.61
C SER A 93 -6.08 3.87 -15.00
N ILE A 94 -6.68 3.33 -16.06
CA ILE A 94 -6.32 2.04 -16.65
C ILE A 94 -4.90 2.08 -17.21
N ASP A 95 -4.50 3.17 -17.85
CA ASP A 95 -3.16 3.33 -18.43
C ASP A 95 -2.08 3.28 -17.35
N LEU A 96 -2.30 3.94 -16.21
CA LEU A 96 -1.40 3.86 -15.07
C LEU A 96 -1.36 2.43 -14.52
N LYS A 97 -2.51 1.77 -14.36
CA LYS A 97 -2.57 0.36 -13.93
C LYS A 97 -1.75 -0.56 -14.83
N LEU A 98 -1.84 -0.40 -16.15
CA LEU A 98 -1.07 -1.19 -17.12
C LEU A 98 0.42 -0.92 -16.96
N LEU A 99 0.84 0.34 -16.89
CA LEU A 99 2.25 0.71 -16.70
C LEU A 99 2.82 0.12 -15.40
N LEU A 100 2.11 0.26 -14.27
CA LEU A 100 2.55 -0.28 -12.98
C LEU A 100 2.62 -1.81 -13.00
N SER A 101 1.71 -2.46 -13.73
CA SER A 101 1.70 -3.91 -13.88
C SER A 101 2.93 -4.41 -14.65
N LEU A 102 3.38 -3.68 -15.68
CA LEU A 102 4.65 -3.97 -16.37
C LEU A 102 5.85 -3.83 -15.43
N TYR A 103 5.88 -2.81 -14.57
CA TYR A 103 6.93 -2.66 -13.56
C TYR A 103 6.91 -3.74 -12.48
N ASN A 104 5.74 -4.33 -12.22
CA ASN A 104 5.57 -5.39 -11.23
C ASN A 104 6.04 -6.76 -11.76
N PHE A 105 5.95 -6.99 -13.07
CA PHE A 105 6.25 -8.28 -13.70
C PHE A 105 7.70 -8.75 -13.48
N GLY A 106 8.66 -7.82 -13.42
CA GLY A 106 10.07 -8.12 -13.15
C GLY A 106 10.46 -8.17 -11.67
N ASN A 107 9.49 -8.11 -10.75
CA ASN A 107 9.72 -8.07 -9.32
C ASN A 107 9.19 -9.38 -8.73
N ASP A 108 10.05 -10.40 -8.61
CA ASP A 108 9.77 -11.73 -8.01
C ASP A 108 9.37 -11.59 -6.53
N SER A 109 8.16 -11.09 -6.31
CA SER A 109 7.68 -10.72 -5.00
C SER A 109 6.81 -11.82 -4.45
N VAL A 110 7.32 -12.56 -3.45
CA VAL A 110 6.55 -13.51 -2.63
C VAL A 110 5.29 -12.85 -2.03
N VAL A 111 5.35 -11.55 -1.75
CA VAL A 111 4.20 -10.76 -1.30
C VAL A 111 3.46 -10.18 -2.51
N PRO A 112 2.18 -10.53 -2.73
CA PRO A 112 1.49 -10.14 -3.95
C PRO A 112 1.22 -8.64 -3.97
N ASN A 113 1.51 -8.02 -5.12
CA ASN A 113 1.09 -6.67 -5.47
C ASN A 113 -0.13 -6.76 -6.38
N LYS A 114 -1.29 -6.30 -5.91
CA LYS A 114 -2.48 -6.13 -6.76
C LYS A 114 -2.60 -4.67 -7.17
N ILE A 115 -2.95 -4.39 -8.42
CA ILE A 115 -3.22 -3.03 -8.89
C ILE A 115 -4.66 -2.98 -9.43
N SER A 116 -5.44 -2.00 -8.97
CA SER A 116 -6.85 -1.83 -9.30
C SER A 116 -7.18 -0.38 -9.61
N THR A 117 -8.19 -0.16 -10.44
CA THR A 117 -8.83 1.15 -10.66
C THR A 117 -10.17 1.24 -9.94
N ASN A 118 -10.59 0.18 -9.26
CA ASN A 118 -11.85 0.08 -8.54
C ASN A 118 -11.59 -0.24 -7.07
N TYR A 119 -12.08 0.62 -6.18
CA TYR A 119 -11.91 0.49 -4.73
C TYR A 119 -12.53 -0.80 -4.18
N ASN A 120 -13.74 -1.16 -4.58
CA ASN A 120 -14.42 -2.37 -4.09
C ASN A 120 -13.66 -3.63 -4.49
N VAL A 121 -13.11 -3.67 -5.70
CA VAL A 121 -12.26 -4.78 -6.16
C VAL A 121 -10.95 -4.84 -5.38
N ALA A 122 -10.33 -3.69 -5.10
CA ALA A 122 -9.12 -3.59 -4.29
C ALA A 122 -9.36 -4.09 -2.86
N LEU A 123 -10.44 -3.63 -2.23
CA LEU A 123 -10.82 -4.00 -0.87
C LEU A 123 -11.17 -5.48 -0.77
N LYS A 124 -11.97 -6.01 -1.69
CA LYS A 124 -12.32 -7.43 -1.76
C LYS A 124 -11.08 -8.31 -1.81
N TYR A 125 -10.13 -8.00 -2.69
CA TYR A 125 -8.87 -8.75 -2.78
C TYR A 125 -8.06 -8.73 -1.48
N SER A 126 -7.97 -7.57 -0.82
CA SER A 126 -7.27 -7.45 0.46
C SER A 126 -7.92 -8.31 1.55
N ASN A 127 -9.25 -8.30 1.65
CA ASN A 127 -9.99 -9.15 2.60
C ASN A 127 -9.80 -10.64 2.30
N GLU A 128 -9.95 -11.06 1.04
CA GLU A 128 -9.74 -12.46 0.63
C GLU A 128 -8.32 -12.94 0.96
N THR A 129 -7.31 -12.07 0.77
CA THR A 129 -5.92 -12.40 1.12
C THR A 129 -5.77 -12.63 2.63
N TYR A 130 -6.40 -11.79 3.44
CA TYR A 130 -6.38 -11.93 4.90
C TYR A 130 -7.09 -13.22 5.33
N GLU A 131 -8.27 -13.51 4.78
CA GLU A 131 -9.03 -14.73 5.07
C GLU A 131 -8.25 -15.98 4.69
N GLN A 132 -7.64 -16.03 3.51
CA GLN A 132 -6.82 -17.17 3.06
C GLN A 132 -5.64 -17.44 4.00
N PHE A 133 -4.96 -16.38 4.45
CA PHE A 133 -3.85 -16.52 5.39
C PHE A 133 -4.29 -17.08 6.75
N ASN A 134 -5.43 -16.61 7.28
CA ASN A 134 -5.91 -17.05 8.60
C ASN A 134 -6.73 -18.34 8.57
N ALA A 135 -7.30 -18.73 7.43
CA ALA A 135 -7.98 -20.03 7.26
C ALA A 135 -7.00 -21.21 7.13
N SER A 136 -5.71 -20.92 6.92
CA SER A 136 -4.64 -21.92 6.80
C SER A 136 -4.04 -22.35 8.15
N TYR A 137 -4.64 -21.93 9.28
CA TYR A 137 -4.25 -22.26 10.66
C TYR A 137 -5.43 -22.81 11.47
#